data_AF-A0A4V1ZSU8-F1
#
_entry.id   AF-A0A4V1ZSU8-F1
#
_cell.length_a   1.000
_cell.length_b   1.000
_cell.length_c   1.000
_cell.angle_alpha   90.00
_cell.angle_beta   90.00
_cell.angle_gamma   90.00
#
_symmetry.space_group_name_H-M   'P 1'
#
loop_
_entity.id
_entity.type
_entity.pdbx_description
1 polymer ?
#
loop_
_entity_poly.entity_id
_entity_poly.type
_entity_poly.pdbx_seq_one_letter_code
_entity_poly.pdbx_strand_id
1 'polypeptide(L)'
;MTPDLELVHIPHETSFKVWSHGYPFRTVRWHFHPEYELHLVTSTQGNRYVGDHIAPFGPGDLVLIGPDLPHNWISDLGDGESVAERCHILQFTETFIGGCMQHLPELRALRPLLADARRGLLFEPSVGNRVAAPMREMLDATPLRRVALFMSIVDIIANAATTPLASIGYRPDPASFRSAAMNVALEHIARNFTHELSETE
;
A
#
# COMPACT_ATOMS: atom_id res chain seq x y z
N MET A 1 8.21 -18.14 -1.95
CA MET A 1 8.37 -17.17 -3.06
C MET A 1 8.95 -15.91 -2.45
N THR A 2 10.05 -15.38 -2.99
CA THR A 2 10.65 -14.11 -2.52
C THR A 2 9.79 -12.96 -3.04
N PRO A 3 9.35 -12.00 -2.19
CA PRO A 3 8.57 -10.87 -2.67
C PRO A 3 9.45 -9.85 -3.40
N ASP A 4 8.89 -9.23 -4.44
CA ASP A 4 9.58 -8.17 -5.18
C ASP A 4 9.45 -6.82 -4.48
N LEU A 5 10.48 -5.98 -4.57
CA LEU A 5 10.35 -4.58 -4.20
C LEU A 5 9.48 -3.85 -5.25
N GLU A 6 8.40 -3.21 -4.81
CA GLU A 6 7.67 -2.24 -5.61
C GLU A 6 8.23 -0.83 -5.37
N LEU A 7 8.58 -0.14 -6.45
CA LEU A 7 8.98 1.26 -6.39
C LEU A 7 7.74 2.16 -6.44
N VAL A 8 7.34 2.66 -5.26
CA VAL A 8 6.24 3.62 -5.14
C VAL A 8 6.78 5.03 -5.42
N HIS A 9 6.45 5.57 -6.59
CA HIS A 9 6.78 6.95 -6.92
C HIS A 9 5.71 7.93 -6.39
N ILE A 10 6.00 8.60 -5.27
CA ILE A 10 5.25 9.76 -4.79
C ILE A 10 5.99 11.02 -5.28
N PRO A 11 5.42 11.81 -6.22
CA PRO A 11 6.06 13.04 -6.70
C PRO A 11 6.37 14.01 -5.56
N HIS A 12 7.49 14.74 -5.66
CA HIS A 12 7.96 15.68 -4.63
C HIS A 12 6.95 16.78 -4.28
N GLU A 13 6.07 17.12 -5.21
CA GLU A 13 5.03 18.13 -5.08
C GLU A 13 3.77 17.61 -4.37
N THR A 14 3.76 16.32 -3.99
CA THR A 14 2.62 15.67 -3.32
C THR A 14 3.07 14.93 -2.08
N SER A 15 2.21 14.90 -1.05
CA SER A 15 2.53 14.24 0.22
C SER A 15 2.23 12.74 0.22
N PHE A 16 1.40 12.28 -0.69
CA PHE A 16 0.92 10.91 -0.80
C PHE A 16 0.44 10.65 -2.24
N LYS A 17 0.38 9.38 -2.62
CA LYS A 17 -0.07 8.92 -3.93
C LYS A 17 -1.42 8.25 -3.80
N VAL A 18 -2.32 8.57 -4.74
CA VAL A 18 -3.61 7.89 -4.89
C VAL A 18 -3.75 7.41 -6.31
N TRP A 19 -4.20 6.18 -6.49
CA TRP A 19 -4.36 5.59 -7.81
C TRP A 19 -5.33 4.40 -7.78
N SER A 20 -5.75 3.96 -8.95
CA SER A 20 -6.58 2.76 -9.13
C SER A 20 -6.04 1.90 -10.25
N HIS A 21 -6.37 0.61 -10.21
CA HIS A 21 -6.03 -0.30 -11.29
C HIS A 21 -7.01 -1.48 -11.39
N GLY A 22 -6.96 -2.15 -12.53
CA GLY A 22 -7.74 -3.34 -12.86
C GLY A 22 -7.04 -4.67 -12.60
N TYR A 23 -7.44 -5.71 -13.35
CA TYR A 23 -6.79 -7.02 -13.40
C TYR A 23 -6.79 -7.55 -14.85
N PRO A 24 -5.71 -8.18 -15.33
CA PRO A 24 -4.39 -8.28 -14.69
C PRO A 24 -3.70 -6.91 -14.65
N PHE A 25 -2.76 -6.74 -13.71
CA PHE A 25 -1.98 -5.51 -13.59
C PHE A 25 -0.60 -5.81 -13.00
N ARG A 26 0.43 -5.03 -13.36
CA ARG A 26 1.84 -5.34 -13.03
C ARG A 26 2.13 -5.51 -11.53
N THR A 27 1.38 -4.83 -10.66
CA THR A 27 1.52 -4.89 -9.19
C THR A 27 0.76 -6.05 -8.56
N VAL A 28 -0.02 -6.80 -9.35
CA VAL A 28 -0.71 -8.01 -8.90
C VAL A 28 0.26 -9.19 -8.92
N ARG A 29 1.25 -9.12 -8.01
CA ARG A 29 2.28 -10.13 -7.77
C ARG A 29 2.68 -10.07 -6.30
N TRP A 30 3.44 -11.05 -5.83
CA TRP A 30 3.95 -11.02 -4.45
C TRP A 30 5.01 -9.92 -4.30
N HIS A 31 4.70 -8.83 -3.58
CA HIS A 31 5.56 -7.66 -3.50
C HIS A 31 5.52 -6.99 -2.11
N PHE A 32 6.41 -6.02 -1.89
CA PHE A 32 6.47 -5.17 -0.70
C PHE A 32 7.00 -3.77 -1.05
N HIS A 33 6.75 -2.79 -0.18
CA HIS A 33 7.25 -1.42 -0.30
C HIS A 33 7.33 -0.74 1.09
N PRO A 34 8.17 0.30 1.28
CA PRO A 34 8.35 0.94 2.59
C PRO A 34 7.22 1.89 2.99
N GLU A 35 6.29 2.22 2.08
CA GLU A 35 5.14 3.08 2.37
C GLU A 35 4.05 2.34 3.17
N TYR A 36 3.24 3.09 3.91
CA TYR A 36 1.91 2.62 4.31
C TYR A 36 1.01 2.62 3.07
N GLU A 37 0.22 1.56 2.91
CA GLU A 37 -0.80 1.42 1.86
C GLU A 37 -2.17 1.16 2.47
N LEU A 38 -3.15 2.00 2.14
CA LEU A 38 -4.56 1.72 2.35
C LEU A 38 -5.14 1.19 1.03
N HIS A 39 -5.47 -0.10 1.03
CA HIS A 39 -5.98 -0.83 -0.13
C HIS A 39 -7.48 -1.08 0.04
N LEU A 40 -8.30 -0.49 -0.84
CA LEU A 40 -9.74 -0.76 -0.90
C LEU A 40 -10.07 -1.54 -2.15
N VAL A 41 -10.62 -2.74 -1.99
CA VAL A 41 -11.21 -3.50 -3.11
C VAL A 41 -12.58 -2.93 -3.45
N THR A 42 -12.79 -2.57 -4.71
CA THR A 42 -14.05 -1.99 -5.23
C THR A 42 -14.79 -2.91 -6.18
N SER A 43 -14.09 -3.90 -6.75
CA SER A 43 -14.64 -4.95 -7.61
C SER A 43 -13.77 -6.20 -7.48
N THR A 44 -14.25 -7.31 -8.05
CA THR A 44 -13.68 -8.65 -7.97
C THR A 44 -13.65 -9.26 -6.57
N GLN A 45 -13.45 -10.57 -6.55
CA GLN A 45 -13.22 -11.39 -5.37
C GLN A 45 -12.05 -12.32 -5.65
N GLY A 46 -11.47 -12.90 -4.61
CA GLY A 46 -10.36 -13.84 -4.75
C GLY A 46 -9.63 -13.99 -3.42
N ASN A 47 -8.32 -14.21 -3.46
CA ASN A 47 -7.51 -14.40 -2.27
C ASN A 47 -6.53 -13.26 -2.03
N ARG A 48 -6.51 -12.74 -0.79
CA ARG A 48 -5.50 -11.80 -0.30
C ARG A 48 -4.42 -12.57 0.44
N TYR A 49 -3.19 -12.15 0.21
CA TYR A 49 -1.98 -12.68 0.83
C TYR A 49 -1.34 -11.51 1.56
N VAL A 50 -1.13 -11.64 2.86
CA VAL A 50 -0.50 -10.61 3.71
C VAL A 50 0.42 -11.30 4.70
N GLY A 51 1.72 -11.18 4.50
CA GLY A 51 2.71 -11.94 5.26
C GLY A 51 2.51 -13.45 5.13
N ASP A 52 2.16 -14.11 6.24
CA ASP A 52 1.84 -15.54 6.32
C ASP A 52 0.33 -15.84 6.31
N HIS A 53 -0.51 -14.82 6.15
CA HIS A 53 -1.97 -14.95 6.16
C HIS A 53 -2.55 -14.97 4.75
N ILE A 54 -3.41 -15.95 4.48
CA ILE A 54 -4.13 -16.11 3.22
C ILE A 54 -5.63 -16.23 3.53
N ALA A 55 -6.45 -15.38 2.91
CA ALA A 55 -7.90 -15.47 3.06
C ALA A 55 -8.64 -14.87 1.86
N PRO A 56 -9.94 -15.18 1.70
CA PRO A 56 -10.78 -14.55 0.69
C PRO A 56 -10.95 -13.05 0.90
N PHE A 57 -11.06 -12.28 -0.19
CA PHE A 57 -11.49 -10.88 -0.22
C PHE A 57 -12.68 -10.70 -1.16
N GLY A 58 -13.38 -9.56 -1.03
CA GLY A 58 -14.40 -9.10 -1.97
C GLY A 58 -14.55 -7.58 -1.95
N PRO A 59 -15.53 -7.02 -2.68
CA PRO A 59 -15.77 -5.58 -2.68
C PRO A 59 -16.06 -5.05 -1.26
N GLY A 60 -15.42 -3.93 -0.91
CA GLY A 60 -15.47 -3.34 0.43
C GLY A 60 -14.37 -3.83 1.38
N ASP A 61 -13.56 -4.82 1.00
CA ASP A 61 -12.38 -5.26 1.75
C ASP A 61 -11.38 -4.09 1.80
N LEU A 62 -11.18 -3.55 3.01
CA LEU A 62 -10.27 -2.43 3.27
C LEU A 62 -9.15 -2.93 4.17
N VAL A 63 -7.92 -2.80 3.71
CA VAL A 63 -6.73 -3.22 4.45
C VAL A 63 -5.71 -2.09 4.52
N LEU A 64 -5.22 -1.79 5.73
CA LEU A 64 -4.05 -0.94 5.93
C LEU A 64 -2.81 -1.83 6.08
N ILE A 65 -1.90 -1.73 5.11
CA ILE A 65 -0.61 -2.38 5.09
C ILE A 65 0.46 -1.42 5.59
N GLY A 66 1.28 -1.88 6.53
CA GLY A 66 2.43 -1.15 7.04
C GLY A 66 3.71 -1.40 6.23
N PRO A 67 4.76 -0.60 6.49
CA PRO A 67 6.03 -0.67 5.79
C PRO A 67 6.62 -2.08 5.69
N ASP A 68 7.07 -2.41 4.49
CA ASP A 68 7.80 -3.61 4.09
C ASP A 68 7.10 -4.96 4.34
N LEU A 69 5.79 -4.94 4.65
CA LEU A 69 5.00 -6.16 4.80
C LEU A 69 4.65 -6.72 3.42
N PRO A 70 5.09 -7.95 3.07
CA PRO A 70 4.75 -8.53 1.77
C PRO A 70 3.25 -8.78 1.63
N HIS A 71 2.70 -8.44 0.47
CA HIS A 71 1.27 -8.57 0.19
C HIS A 71 0.94 -8.79 -1.29
N ASN A 72 -0.27 -9.31 -1.55
CA ASN A 72 -0.86 -9.44 -2.89
C ASN A 72 -2.38 -9.69 -2.81
N TRP A 73 -3.11 -9.30 -3.86
CA TRP A 73 -4.54 -9.65 -4.05
C TRP A 73 -4.72 -10.29 -5.42
N ILE A 74 -4.95 -11.61 -5.45
CA ILE A 74 -5.16 -12.38 -6.67
C ILE A 74 -6.68 -12.51 -6.89
N SER A 75 -7.18 -11.98 -8.00
CA SER A 75 -8.61 -12.07 -8.34
C SER A 75 -8.93 -13.39 -9.01
N ASP A 76 -10.07 -13.98 -8.66
CA ASP A 76 -10.60 -15.20 -9.27
C ASP A 76 -11.30 -14.82 -10.59
N LEU A 77 -10.52 -14.58 -11.63
CA LEU A 77 -10.99 -14.33 -12.99
C LEU A 77 -10.59 -15.47 -13.90
N GLY A 78 -11.44 -15.80 -14.88
CA GLY A 78 -11.16 -16.82 -15.88
C GLY A 78 -10.03 -16.41 -16.83
N ASP A 79 -9.48 -17.39 -17.54
CA ASP A 79 -8.43 -17.14 -18.54
C ASP A 79 -8.90 -16.15 -19.61
N GLY A 80 -8.16 -15.05 -19.78
CA GLY A 80 -8.47 -13.99 -20.74
C GLY A 80 -9.50 -12.96 -20.25
N GLU A 81 -10.08 -13.14 -19.07
CA GLU A 81 -10.94 -12.13 -18.46
C GLU A 81 -10.12 -10.95 -17.90
N SER A 82 -10.70 -9.75 -17.98
CA SER A 82 -10.09 -8.55 -17.43
C SER A 82 -11.14 -7.63 -16.83
N VAL A 83 -10.70 -6.86 -15.84
CA VAL A 83 -11.52 -5.84 -15.19
C VAL A 83 -10.74 -4.53 -15.25
N ALA A 84 -11.38 -3.45 -15.69
CA ALA A 84 -10.70 -2.16 -15.89
C ALA A 84 -10.26 -1.51 -14.57
N GLU A 85 -11.06 -1.66 -13.51
CA GLU A 85 -10.75 -1.17 -12.17
C GLU A 85 -11.31 -2.11 -11.12
N ARG A 86 -10.48 -2.46 -10.13
CA ARG A 86 -10.86 -3.33 -9.01
C ARG A 86 -10.53 -2.78 -7.64
N CYS A 87 -9.73 -1.73 -7.55
CA CYS A 87 -9.28 -1.21 -6.27
C CYS A 87 -8.91 0.27 -6.34
N HIS A 88 -8.95 0.92 -5.18
CA HIS A 88 -8.37 2.24 -4.93
C HIS A 88 -7.26 2.08 -3.91
N ILE A 89 -6.13 2.75 -4.15
CA ILE A 89 -4.91 2.62 -3.34
C ILE A 89 -4.49 4.02 -2.92
N LEU A 90 -4.27 4.21 -1.62
CA LEU A 90 -3.67 5.40 -1.02
C LEU A 90 -2.35 5.00 -0.35
N GLN A 91 -1.24 5.57 -0.81
CA GLN A 91 0.11 5.27 -0.33
C GLN A 91 0.78 6.53 0.24
N PHE A 92 1.39 6.43 1.42
CA PHE A 92 2.10 7.53 2.07
C PHE A 92 3.28 7.06 2.92
N THR A 93 4.30 7.91 3.06
CA THR A 93 5.54 7.55 3.75
C THR A 93 5.40 7.66 5.27
N GLU A 94 6.19 6.87 6.00
CA GLU A 94 6.31 6.97 7.46
C GLU A 94 6.82 8.36 7.89
N THR A 95 7.75 8.93 7.12
CA THR A 95 8.27 10.30 7.35
C THR A 95 7.19 11.36 7.26
N PHE A 96 6.34 11.29 6.22
CA PHE A 96 5.25 12.26 6.03
C PHE A 96 4.26 12.23 7.20
N ILE A 97 3.68 11.05 7.50
CA ILE A 97 2.69 10.94 8.56
C ILE A 97 3.31 11.23 9.94
N GLY A 98 4.58 10.88 10.13
CA GLY A 98 5.40 11.25 11.28
C GLY A 98 5.49 12.76 11.48
N GLY A 99 5.82 13.50 10.42
CA GLY A 99 5.87 14.96 10.42
C GLY A 99 4.50 15.59 10.68
N CYS A 100 3.43 15.05 10.08
CA CYS A 100 2.06 15.49 10.39
C CYS A 100 1.75 15.36 11.89
N MET A 101 2.10 14.25 12.55
CA MET A 101 1.89 14.07 14.00
C MET A 101 2.75 14.98 14.89
N GLN A 102 3.83 15.56 14.36
CA GLN A 102 4.65 16.55 15.06
C GLN A 102 3.96 17.92 15.05
N HIS A 103 3.40 18.33 13.91
CA HIS A 103 2.76 19.64 13.73
C HIS A 103 1.27 19.68 14.09
N LEU A 104 0.58 18.54 13.99
CA LEU A 104 -0.85 18.35 14.28
C LEU A 104 -0.98 17.27 15.37
N PRO A 105 -1.00 17.65 16.66
CA PRO A 105 -1.00 16.70 17.77
C PRO A 105 -2.23 15.78 17.80
N GLU A 106 -3.35 16.19 17.21
CA GLU A 106 -4.58 15.41 17.07
C GLU A 106 -4.31 14.11 16.30
N LEU A 107 -3.39 14.12 15.34
CA LEU A 107 -3.04 12.94 14.54
C LEU A 107 -2.26 11.88 15.32
N ARG A 108 -1.79 12.18 16.54
CA ARG A 108 -1.07 11.20 17.37
C ARG A 108 -1.93 10.00 17.77
N ALA A 109 -3.26 10.13 17.69
CA ALA A 109 -4.19 9.02 17.84
C ALA A 109 -3.95 7.88 16.83
N LEU A 110 -3.31 8.15 15.68
CA LEU A 110 -2.97 7.14 14.68
C LEU A 110 -1.77 6.26 15.06
N ARG A 111 -0.98 6.62 16.07
CA ARG A 111 0.26 5.87 16.40
C ARG A 111 0.03 4.38 16.64
N PRO A 112 -0.97 3.95 17.43
CA PRO A 112 -1.24 2.53 17.63
C PRO A 112 -1.64 1.84 16.33
N LEU A 113 -2.54 2.46 15.55
CA LEU A 113 -3.00 1.93 14.25
C LEU A 113 -1.83 1.72 13.28
N LEU A 114 -0.94 2.71 13.14
CA LEU A 114 0.24 2.62 12.27
C LEU A 114 1.25 1.58 12.77
N ALA A 115 1.43 1.44 14.08
CA ALA A 115 2.28 0.40 14.64
C ALA A 115 1.73 -1.02 14.36
N ASP A 116 0.42 -1.20 14.52
CA ASP A 116 -0.24 -2.48 14.27
C ASP A 116 -0.33 -2.83 12.77
N ALA A 117 -0.37 -1.82 11.89
CA ALA A 117 -0.35 -1.98 10.43
C ALA A 117 0.87 -2.76 9.92
N ARG A 118 1.95 -2.88 10.70
CA ARG A 118 3.10 -3.75 10.37
C ARG A 118 2.73 -5.24 10.24
N ARG A 119 1.55 -5.64 10.70
CA ARG A 119 0.97 -6.98 10.48
C ARG A 119 -0.19 -6.99 9.46
N GLY A 120 -0.49 -5.85 8.86
CA GLY A 120 -1.66 -5.64 8.00
C GLY A 120 -2.93 -5.63 8.84
N LEU A 121 -3.77 -4.61 8.68
CA LEU A 121 -4.99 -4.45 9.44
C LEU A 121 -6.19 -4.51 8.50
N LEU A 122 -6.99 -5.55 8.65
CA LEU A 122 -8.31 -5.63 8.01
C LEU A 122 -9.32 -4.84 8.84
N PHE A 123 -9.99 -3.88 8.21
CA PHE A 123 -11.07 -3.14 8.84
C PHE A 123 -12.40 -3.88 8.71
N GLU A 124 -13.34 -3.56 9.61
CA GLU A 124 -14.73 -4.01 9.44
C GLU A 124 -15.34 -3.48 8.13
N PRO A 125 -16.27 -4.22 7.49
CA PRO A 125 -16.88 -3.80 6.22
C PRO A 125 -17.55 -2.43 6.26
N SER A 126 -18.07 -2.02 7.42
CA SER A 126 -18.68 -0.70 7.63
C SER A 126 -17.69 0.45 7.40
N VAL A 127 -16.41 0.24 7.68
CA VAL A 127 -15.33 1.21 7.49
C VAL A 127 -14.98 1.33 6.00
N GLY A 128 -14.83 0.18 5.31
CA GLY A 128 -14.63 0.15 3.85
C GLY A 128 -15.70 0.93 3.10
N ASN A 129 -16.97 0.75 3.47
CA ASN A 129 -18.10 1.48 2.88
C ASN A 129 -18.01 3.00 3.10
N ARG A 130 -17.55 3.45 4.27
CA ARG A 130 -17.37 4.89 4.58
C ARG A 130 -16.18 5.51 3.84
N VAL A 131 -15.12 4.72 3.62
CA VAL A 131 -13.89 5.15 2.94
C VAL A 131 -14.02 5.12 1.41
N ALA A 132 -14.94 4.33 0.86
CA ALA A 132 -15.11 4.16 -0.59
C ALA A 132 -15.36 5.47 -1.34
N ALA A 133 -16.29 6.30 -0.86
CA ALA A 133 -16.60 7.57 -1.49
C ALA A 133 -15.40 8.56 -1.48
N PRO A 134 -14.73 8.84 -0.34
CA PRO A 134 -13.58 9.74 -0.34
C PRO A 134 -12.39 9.20 -1.14
N MET A 135 -12.13 7.89 -1.15
CA MET A 135 -11.06 7.31 -1.99
C MET A 135 -11.34 7.46 -3.49
N ARG A 136 -12.59 7.22 -3.91
CA ARG A 136 -13.00 7.46 -5.30
C ARG A 136 -12.82 8.93 -5.68
N GLU A 137 -13.26 9.85 -4.83
CA GLU A 137 -13.16 11.29 -5.08
C GLU A 137 -11.69 11.75 -5.20
N MET A 138 -10.79 11.17 -4.40
CA MET A 138 -9.37 11.53 -4.43
C MET A 138 -8.71 11.34 -5.80
N LEU A 139 -9.17 10.38 -6.62
CA LEU A 139 -8.56 10.08 -7.92
C LEU A 139 -8.55 11.31 -8.84
N ASP A 140 -9.65 12.07 -8.85
CA ASP A 140 -9.84 13.22 -9.75
C ASP A 140 -9.84 14.58 -9.02
N ALA A 141 -9.69 14.57 -7.70
CA ALA A 141 -9.70 15.77 -6.87
C ALA A 141 -8.46 16.67 -7.11
N THR A 142 -8.65 17.98 -6.91
CA THR A 142 -7.56 18.94 -6.88
C THR A 142 -6.60 18.65 -5.71
N PRO A 143 -5.31 19.04 -5.77
CA PRO A 143 -4.32 18.70 -4.75
C PRO A 143 -4.74 19.07 -3.31
N LEU A 144 -5.27 20.28 -3.11
CA LEU A 144 -5.74 20.70 -1.79
C LEU A 144 -6.97 19.89 -1.33
N ARG A 145 -7.88 19.55 -2.25
CA ARG A 145 -9.03 18.70 -1.93
C ARG A 145 -8.59 17.28 -1.53
N ARG A 146 -7.56 16.72 -2.17
CA ARG A 146 -6.97 15.44 -1.75
C ARG A 146 -6.48 15.50 -0.31
N VAL A 147 -5.84 16.59 0.14
CA VAL A 147 -5.41 16.74 1.54
C VAL A 147 -6.59 16.73 2.50
N ALA A 148 -7.68 17.44 2.16
CA ALA A 148 -8.90 17.42 2.98
C ALA A 148 -9.51 16.01 3.06
N LEU A 149 -9.59 15.30 1.92
CA LEU A 149 -10.07 13.92 1.87
C LEU A 149 -9.17 12.97 2.67
N PHE A 150 -7.85 13.20 2.66
CA PHE A 150 -6.90 12.40 3.43
C PHE A 150 -7.19 12.51 4.93
N MET A 151 -7.41 13.73 5.41
CA MET A 151 -7.80 13.95 6.81
C MET A 151 -9.16 13.31 7.13
N SER A 152 -10.13 13.35 6.22
CA SER A 152 -11.40 12.65 6.39
C SER A 152 -11.24 11.12 6.48
N ILE A 153 -10.39 10.52 5.64
CA ILE A 153 -10.11 9.08 5.70
C ILE A 153 -9.40 8.73 7.02
N VAL A 154 -8.41 9.54 7.40
CA VAL A 154 -7.69 9.41 8.68
C VAL A 154 -8.65 9.43 9.87
N ASP A 155 -9.60 10.37 9.90
CA ASP A 155 -10.64 10.44 10.94
C ASP A 155 -11.51 9.17 10.98
N ILE A 156 -11.90 8.65 9.81
CA ILE A 156 -12.70 7.42 9.70
C ILE A 156 -11.95 6.21 10.28
N ILE A 157 -10.66 6.07 9.99
CA ILE A 157 -9.88 4.87 10.35
C ILE A 157 -9.24 4.94 11.74
N ALA A 158 -9.03 6.14 12.30
CA ALA A 158 -8.22 6.33 13.51
C ALA A 158 -8.66 5.49 14.72
N ASN A 159 -9.97 5.26 14.87
CA ASN A 159 -10.56 4.49 15.97
C ASN A 159 -11.40 3.31 15.47
N ALA A 160 -11.22 2.91 14.21
CA ALA A 160 -11.95 1.80 13.64
C ALA A 160 -11.48 0.46 14.23
N ALA A 161 -12.42 -0.47 14.41
CA ALA A 161 -12.09 -1.83 14.78
C ALA A 161 -11.33 -2.51 13.64
N THR A 162 -10.24 -3.22 13.97
CA THR A 162 -9.38 -3.92 13.02
C THR A 162 -9.01 -5.31 13.50
N THR A 163 -8.67 -6.17 12.55
CA THR A 163 -8.09 -7.49 12.80
C THR A 163 -6.70 -7.56 12.16
N PRO A 164 -5.62 -7.79 12.93
CA PRO A 164 -4.30 -8.04 12.37
C PRO A 164 -4.31 -9.31 11.50
N LEU A 165 -3.70 -9.24 10.32
CA LEU A 165 -3.69 -10.35 9.36
C LEU A 165 -2.51 -11.29 9.59
N ALA A 166 -1.29 -10.79 9.50
CA ALA A 166 -0.07 -11.59 9.71
C ALA A 166 0.09 -12.01 11.17
N SER A 167 0.69 -13.17 11.39
CA SER A 167 0.90 -13.70 12.73
C SER A 167 1.84 -12.82 13.57
N ILE A 168 1.71 -12.87 14.90
CA ILE A 168 2.56 -12.09 15.83
C ILE A 168 4.06 -12.40 15.63
N GLY A 169 4.38 -13.63 15.22
CA GLY A 169 5.76 -14.08 14.97
C GLY A 169 6.26 -13.74 13.58
N TYR A 170 5.41 -13.29 12.66
CA TYR A 170 5.81 -12.94 11.31
C TYR A 170 6.71 -11.70 11.32
N ARG A 171 7.96 -11.89 10.89
CA ARG A 171 8.94 -10.82 10.78
C ARG A 171 9.38 -10.73 9.33
N PRO A 172 8.90 -9.74 8.56
CA PRO A 172 9.46 -9.51 7.24
C PRO A 172 10.94 -9.16 7.39
N ASP A 173 11.76 -9.64 6.46
CA ASP A 173 13.17 -9.28 6.37
C ASP A 173 13.41 -8.63 4.99
N PRO A 174 13.15 -7.32 4.87
CA PRO A 174 13.27 -6.61 3.60
C PRO A 174 14.70 -6.62 3.07
N ALA A 175 15.69 -6.76 3.97
CA ALA A 175 17.09 -6.85 3.59
C ALA A 175 17.41 -8.19 2.91
N SER A 176 16.82 -9.31 3.35
CA SER A 176 16.95 -10.59 2.63
C SER A 176 16.05 -10.71 1.40
N PHE A 177 14.94 -9.95 1.33
CA PHE A 177 14.10 -9.88 0.13
C PHE A 177 14.73 -9.04 -0.98
N ARG A 178 15.45 -7.97 -0.63
CA ARG A 178 16.30 -7.22 -1.56
C ARG A 178 17.42 -8.13 -2.03
N SER A 179 17.24 -8.71 -3.22
CA SER A 179 18.16 -9.68 -3.78
C SER A 179 19.58 -9.10 -3.91
N ALA A 180 20.58 -9.99 -3.94
CA ALA A 180 21.95 -9.63 -4.33
C ALA A 180 22.00 -8.85 -5.65
N ALA A 181 21.03 -9.04 -6.56
CA ALA A 181 20.94 -8.31 -7.82
C ALA A 181 20.64 -6.82 -7.63
N MET A 182 19.85 -6.43 -6.62
CA MET A 182 19.63 -5.01 -6.29
C MET A 182 20.91 -4.36 -5.76
N ASN A 183 21.67 -5.08 -4.92
CA ASN A 183 22.99 -4.62 -4.48
C ASN A 183 23.98 -4.53 -5.64
N VAL A 184 23.94 -5.47 -6.59
CA VAL A 184 24.76 -5.44 -7.81
C VAL A 184 24.37 -4.23 -8.69
N ALA A 185 23.08 -3.97 -8.88
CA ALA A 185 22.62 -2.81 -9.64
C ALA A 185 22.99 -1.49 -8.96
N LEU A 186 22.79 -1.37 -7.64
CA LEU A 186 23.17 -0.20 -6.86
C LEU A 186 24.70 0.00 -6.84
N GLU A 187 25.49 -1.07 -6.72
CA GLU A 187 26.96 -1.01 -6.85
C GLU A 187 27.38 -0.57 -8.25
N HIS A 188 26.72 -1.09 -9.30
CA HIS A 188 27.00 -0.70 -10.68
C HIS A 188 26.72 0.79 -10.87
N ILE A 189 25.54 1.27 -10.45
CA ILE A 189 25.17 2.69 -10.48
C ILE A 189 26.18 3.53 -9.69
N ALA A 190 26.58 3.11 -8.48
CA ALA A 190 27.54 3.85 -7.66
C ALA A 190 28.93 3.94 -8.30
N ARG A 191 29.38 2.88 -8.99
CA ARG A 191 30.67 2.86 -9.70
C ARG A 191 30.65 3.67 -11.00
N ASN A 192 29.49 3.78 -11.64
CA ASN A 192 29.33 4.35 -12.98
C ASN A 192 28.48 5.64 -13.01
N PHE A 193 28.14 6.22 -11.85
CA PHE A 193 27.26 7.40 -11.73
C PHE A 193 27.77 8.65 -12.49
N THR A 194 29.07 8.73 -12.76
CA THR A 194 29.66 9.82 -13.56
C THR A 194 29.59 9.59 -15.07
N HIS A 195 29.09 8.44 -15.49
CA HIS A 195 28.90 8.05 -16.89
C HIS A 195 27.41 7.91 -17.20
N GLU A 196 27.07 7.99 -18.49
CA GLU A 196 25.72 7.74 -18.95
C GLU A 196 25.43 6.24 -18.76
N LEU A 197 24.37 5.90 -18.03
CA LEU A 197 23.98 4.53 -17.73
C LEU A 197 22.98 4.05 -18.79
N SER A 198 23.23 2.88 -19.39
CA SER A 198 22.30 2.21 -20.30
C SER A 198 21.70 0.94 -19.65
N GLU A 199 20.45 0.61 -20.00
CA GLU A 199 19.82 -0.66 -19.59
C GLU A 199 20.52 -1.90 -20.18
N THR A 200 21.40 -1.73 -21.18
CA THR A 200 22.15 -2.81 -21.81
C THR A 200 23.45 -3.19 -21.09
N GLU A 201 23.82 -2.46 -20.03
CA GLU A 201 25.07 -2.60 -19.26
C GLU A 201 24.85 -3.21 -17.87
#